data_AF-A0AAW1LTK9-F1
#
_entry.id   AF-A0AAW1LTK9-F1
#
_cell.length_a   1.000
_cell.length_b   1.000
_cell.length_c   1.000
_cell.angle_alpha   90.00
_cell.angle_beta   90.00
_cell.angle_gamma   90.00
#
_symmetry.space_group_name_H-M   'P 1'
#
loop_
_entity.id
_entity.type
_entity.pdbx_description
1 polymer ?
#
loop_
_entity_poly.entity_id
_entity_poly.type
_entity_poly.pdbx_seq_one_letter_code
_entity_poly.pdbx_strand_id
1 'polypeptide(L)'
;MHNVKHKRNKEGLKRKLISLEDKIQILNRLECGEKISSITKSTNLNESTIRTLTKNADNTIKTVANGCPLGAKRVFRKRNSNRVKMERALMIRLEACIAKNIAISGNLIKQKGFRINIGAFLCRTR
;
A
#
# COMPACT_ATOMS: atom_id res chain seq x y z
N MET A 1 -11.86 -48.08 2.12
CA MET A 1 -11.04 -46.86 1.94
C MET A 1 -11.92 -45.76 1.37
N HIS A 2 -12.46 -44.87 2.21
CA HIS A 2 -13.40 -43.84 1.76
C HIS A 2 -12.63 -42.64 1.20
N ASN A 3 -12.58 -42.55 -0.13
CA ASN A 3 -11.96 -41.44 -0.85
C ASN A 3 -12.92 -40.25 -0.89
N VAL A 4 -12.85 -39.40 0.14
CA VAL A 4 -13.66 -38.18 0.22
C VAL A 4 -13.11 -37.16 -0.79
N LYS A 5 -13.76 -37.10 -1.96
CA LYS A 5 -13.54 -36.06 -2.95
C LYS A 5 -14.04 -34.73 -2.37
N HIS A 6 -13.13 -33.87 -1.91
CA HIS A 6 -13.45 -32.47 -1.63
C HIS A 6 -13.78 -31.74 -2.93
N LYS A 7 -15.07 -31.74 -3.28
CA LYS A 7 -15.67 -30.94 -4.36
C LYS A 7 -15.53 -29.47 -3.99
N ARG A 8 -14.49 -28.80 -4.50
CA ARG A 8 -14.35 -27.34 -4.39
C ARG A 8 -15.48 -26.69 -5.18
N ASN A 9 -16.50 -26.22 -4.48
CA ASN A 9 -17.60 -25.45 -5.05
C ASN A 9 -17.01 -24.18 -5.67
N LYS A 10 -17.15 -24.03 -7.00
CA LYS A 10 -16.47 -23.01 -7.81
C LYS A 10 -17.42 -21.86 -8.08
N GLU A 11 -18.00 -21.31 -7.02
CA GLU A 11 -18.69 -20.03 -7.08
C GLU A 11 -17.61 -18.95 -7.18
N GLY A 12 -17.69 -18.08 -8.20
CA GLY A 12 -16.60 -17.20 -8.63
C GLY A 12 -15.80 -16.63 -7.47
N LEU A 13 -14.58 -17.17 -7.25
CA LEU A 13 -13.78 -16.92 -6.05
C LEU A 13 -13.51 -15.41 -5.94
N LYS A 14 -14.29 -14.73 -5.09
CA LYS A 14 -14.06 -13.31 -4.78
C LYS A 14 -12.67 -13.21 -4.17
N ARG A 15 -11.78 -12.45 -4.82
CA ARG A 15 -10.41 -12.27 -4.33
C ARG A 15 -10.46 -11.63 -2.95
N LYS A 16 -9.88 -12.29 -1.95
CA LYS A 16 -9.69 -11.68 -0.63
C LYS A 16 -8.78 -10.46 -0.78
N LEU A 17 -9.28 -9.31 -0.30
CA LEU A 17 -8.50 -8.08 -0.23
C LEU A 17 -7.68 -8.11 1.07
N ILE A 18 -6.38 -7.86 0.95
CA ILE A 18 -5.43 -7.87 2.08
C ILE A 18 -4.82 -6.48 2.19
N SER A 19 -4.84 -5.89 3.38
CA SER A 19 -4.29 -4.55 3.61
C SER A 19 -2.77 -4.55 3.43
N LEU A 20 -2.17 -3.38 3.22
CA LEU A 20 -0.71 -3.28 3.15
C LEU A 20 -0.05 -3.62 4.49
N GLU A 21 -0.73 -3.34 5.60
CA GLU A 21 -0.28 -3.69 6.95
C GLU A 21 -0.18 -5.21 7.12
N ASP A 22 -1.26 -5.94 6.85
CA ASP A 22 -1.29 -7.41 6.99
C ASP A 22 -0.25 -8.07 6.08
N LYS A 23 0.00 -7.49 4.90
CA LYS A 23 1.05 -7.96 3.99
C LYS A 23 2.44 -7.84 4.62
N ILE A 24 2.74 -6.74 5.29
CA ILE A 24 4.04 -6.58 5.99
C ILE A 24 4.11 -7.56 7.16
N GLN A 25 3.04 -7.70 7.94
CA GLN A 25 3.04 -8.64 9.05
C GLN A 25 3.32 -10.08 8.58
N ILE A 26 2.74 -10.48 7.44
CA ILE A 26 3.03 -11.79 6.84
C ILE A 26 4.49 -11.90 6.39
N LEU A 27 5.05 -10.85 5.78
CA LEU A 27 6.45 -10.83 5.35
C LEU A 27 7.40 -10.92 6.55
N ASN A 28 7.15 -10.18 7.62
CA ASN A 28 7.96 -10.25 8.84
C ASN A 28 7.95 -11.66 9.45
N ARG A 29 6.78 -12.32 9.47
CA ARG A 29 6.66 -13.71 9.96
C ARG A 29 7.43 -14.71 9.10
N LEU A 30 7.43 -14.51 7.77
CA LEU A 30 8.25 -15.32 6.86
C LEU A 30 9.76 -15.10 7.10
N GLU A 31 10.18 -13.87 7.36
CA GLU A 31 11.58 -13.54 7.70
C GLU A 31 11.99 -14.15 9.05
N CYS A 32 11.07 -14.25 10.01
CA CYS A 32 11.29 -14.99 11.26
C CYS A 32 11.38 -16.52 11.08
N GLY A 33 11.24 -17.04 9.85
CA GLY A 33 11.37 -18.46 9.55
C GLY A 33 10.07 -19.27 9.75
N GLU A 34 8.91 -18.61 9.90
CA GLU A 34 7.64 -19.33 9.98
C GLU A 34 7.31 -20.05 8.67
N LYS A 35 6.85 -21.31 8.76
CA LYS A 35 6.43 -22.09 7.59
C LYS A 35 5.16 -21.49 6.97
N ILE A 36 5.11 -21.46 5.64
CA ILE A 36 3.96 -20.96 4.88
C ILE A 36 2.65 -21.65 5.27
N SER A 37 2.68 -22.96 5.58
CA SER A 37 1.51 -23.71 6.03
C SER A 37 0.96 -23.24 7.38
N SER A 38 1.83 -22.82 8.30
CA SER A 38 1.43 -22.22 9.59
C SER A 38 0.76 -20.86 9.37
N ILE A 39 1.39 -20.02 8.54
CA ILE A 39 0.87 -18.68 8.22
C ILE A 39 -0.50 -18.79 7.55
N THR A 40 -0.63 -19.66 6.54
CA THR A 40 -1.90 -19.96 5.83
C THR A 40 -3.04 -20.27 6.80
N LYS A 41 -2.79 -21.11 7.81
CA LYS A 41 -3.78 -21.48 8.84
C LYS A 41 -4.17 -20.27 9.69
N SER A 42 -3.20 -19.48 10.13
CA SER A 42 -3.44 -18.32 10.99
C SER A 42 -4.12 -17.14 10.27
N THR A 43 -3.82 -16.92 8.98
CA THR A 43 -4.31 -15.76 8.22
C THR A 43 -5.50 -16.10 7.31
N ASN A 44 -5.88 -17.38 7.21
CA ASN A 44 -6.92 -17.88 6.30
C ASN A 44 -6.70 -17.41 4.83
N LEU A 45 -5.44 -17.38 4.40
CA LEU A 45 -5.04 -17.01 3.04
C LEU A 45 -4.55 -18.25 2.30
N ASN A 46 -4.72 -18.27 0.98
CA ASN A 46 -4.20 -19.36 0.17
C ASN A 46 -2.67 -19.31 0.13
N GLU A 47 -2.03 -20.47 0.13
CA GLU A 47 -0.56 -20.58 0.01
C GLU A 47 -0.02 -19.88 -1.25
N SER A 48 -0.75 -19.97 -2.37
CA SER A 48 -0.41 -19.25 -3.60
C SER A 48 -0.37 -17.73 -3.41
N THR A 49 -1.25 -17.17 -2.57
CA THR A 49 -1.25 -15.75 -2.23
C THR A 49 -0.02 -15.37 -1.43
N ILE A 50 0.38 -16.20 -0.46
CA ILE A 50 1.59 -15.97 0.35
C ILE A 50 2.83 -16.01 -0.53
N ARG A 51 2.96 -17.00 -1.42
CA ARG A 51 4.07 -17.06 -2.39
C ARG A 51 4.13 -15.84 -3.30
N THR A 52 2.99 -15.36 -3.76
CA THR A 52 2.90 -14.13 -4.58
C THR A 52 3.30 -12.89 -3.78
N LEU A 53 3.01 -12.87 -2.48
CA LEU A 53 3.41 -11.79 -1.59
C LEU A 53 4.93 -11.79 -1.38
N THR A 54 5.55 -12.94 -1.14
CA THR A 54 7.01 -13.07 -1.06
C THR A 54 7.70 -12.57 -2.32
N LYS A 55 7.19 -12.93 -3.50
CA LYS A 55 7.74 -12.43 -4.78
C LYS A 55 7.64 -10.89 -4.92
N ASN A 56 6.66 -10.27 -4.27
CA ASN A 56 6.42 -8.83 -4.32
C ASN A 56 6.83 -8.11 -3.01
N ALA A 57 7.68 -8.73 -2.20
CA ALA A 57 8.06 -8.21 -0.87
C ALA A 57 8.65 -6.79 -0.98
N ASP A 58 9.68 -6.61 -1.79
CA ASP A 58 10.34 -5.30 -1.98
C ASP A 58 9.37 -4.21 -2.40
N ASN A 59 8.45 -4.54 -3.30
CA ASN A 59 7.45 -3.60 -3.79
C ASN A 59 6.46 -3.20 -2.70
N THR A 60 6.09 -4.15 -1.84
CA THR A 60 5.20 -3.92 -0.70
C THR A 60 5.88 -3.03 0.33
N ILE A 61 7.11 -3.36 0.72
CA ILE A 61 7.92 -2.58 1.67
C ILE A 61 8.11 -1.14 1.16
N LYS A 62 8.54 -0.97 -0.10
CA LYS A 62 8.68 0.37 -0.72
C LYS A 62 7.37 1.14 -0.75
N THR A 63 6.24 0.45 -0.99
CA THR A 63 4.92 1.11 -1.03
C THR A 63 4.53 1.64 0.35
N VAL A 64 4.79 0.88 1.41
CA VAL A 64 4.46 1.30 2.77
C VAL A 64 5.41 2.37 3.28
N ALA A 65 6.72 2.26 3.02
CA ALA A 65 7.69 3.31 3.36
C ALA A 65 7.34 4.67 2.72
N ASN A 66 6.87 4.64 1.47
CA ASN A 66 6.39 5.85 0.79
C ASN A 66 5.00 6.30 1.27
N GLY A 67 4.19 5.40 1.84
CA GLY A 67 2.83 5.67 2.29
C GLY A 67 2.76 6.42 3.63
N CYS A 68 1.55 6.77 4.05
CA CYS A 68 1.29 7.22 5.41
C CYS A 68 0.99 5.99 6.28
N PRO A 69 1.59 5.86 7.49
CA PRO A 69 1.34 4.72 8.38
C PRO A 69 -0.17 4.52 8.69
N LEU A 70 -0.90 5.61 8.94
CA LEU A 70 -2.35 5.56 9.17
C LEU A 70 -3.16 5.10 7.95
N GLY A 71 -2.59 5.23 6.76
CA GLY A 71 -3.17 4.76 5.51
C GLY A 71 -2.93 3.27 5.24
N ALA A 72 -1.88 2.67 5.79
CA ALA A 72 -1.50 1.28 5.51
C ALA A 72 -2.60 0.27 5.90
N LYS A 73 -3.33 0.53 6.99
CA LYS A 73 -4.50 -0.25 7.44
C LYS A 73 -5.68 -0.23 6.45
N ARG A 74 -5.86 0.88 5.73
CA ARG A 74 -7.02 1.11 4.83
C ARG A 74 -6.68 0.89 3.35
N VAL A 75 -5.41 0.87 3.00
CA VAL A 75 -4.94 0.79 1.62
C VAL A 75 -4.58 -0.66 1.28
N PHE A 76 -5.17 -1.17 0.21
CA PHE A 76 -4.95 -2.53 -0.29
C PHE A 76 -4.00 -2.57 -1.50
N ARG A 77 -3.92 -1.45 -2.24
CA ARG A 77 -3.20 -1.32 -3.52
C ARG A 77 -2.10 -0.26 -3.45
N LYS A 78 -1.09 -0.41 -4.30
CA LYS A 78 -0.03 0.59 -4.48
C LYS A 78 -0.63 1.93 -4.94
N ARG A 79 -0.36 3.01 -4.18
CA ARG A 79 -0.62 4.38 -4.63
C ARG A 79 0.52 4.85 -5.53
N ASN A 80 0.22 5.72 -6.50
CA ASN A 80 1.25 6.29 -7.37
C ASN A 80 2.23 7.12 -6.53
N SER A 81 3.53 6.80 -6.62
CA SER A 81 4.58 7.47 -5.85
C SER A 81 4.61 8.98 -6.07
N ASN A 82 4.33 9.46 -7.28
CA ASN A 82 4.33 10.88 -7.60
C ASN A 82 3.21 11.61 -6.86
N ARG A 83 2.03 10.98 -6.76
CA ARG A 83 0.90 11.53 -5.99
C ARG A 83 1.24 11.63 -4.51
N VAL A 84 1.86 10.60 -3.95
CA VAL A 84 2.20 10.61 -2.51
C VAL A 84 3.28 11.65 -2.21
N LYS A 85 4.30 11.81 -3.07
CA LYS A 85 5.30 12.87 -2.94
C LYS A 85 4.67 14.27 -3.01
N MET A 86 3.75 14.48 -3.95
CA MET A 86 2.99 15.72 -4.08
C MET A 86 2.14 16.00 -2.83
N GLU A 87 1.39 15.01 -2.34
CA GLU A 87 0.56 15.13 -1.12
C GLU A 87 1.43 15.52 0.09
N ARG A 88 2.60 14.88 0.28
CA ARG A 88 3.55 15.22 1.37
C ARG A 88 4.10 16.65 1.25
N ALA A 89 4.54 17.05 0.05
CA ALA A 89 5.05 18.40 -0.17
C ALA A 89 3.98 19.48 0.07
N LEU A 90 2.73 19.20 -0.30
CA LEU A 90 1.60 20.07 -0.01
C LEU A 90 1.31 20.14 1.49
N MET A 91 1.38 19.02 2.21
CA MET A 91 1.15 18.96 3.66
C MET A 91 2.15 19.83 4.43
N ILE A 92 3.46 19.68 4.17
CA ILE A 92 4.51 20.49 4.82
C ILE A 92 4.26 21.99 4.59
N ARG A 93 3.84 22.37 3.38
CA ARG A 93 3.55 23.76 3.07
C ARG A 93 2.27 24.24 3.77
N LEU A 94 1.25 23.38 3.87
CA LEU A 94 0.01 23.69 4.56
C LEU A 94 0.30 23.96 6.04
N GLU A 95 1.08 23.12 6.69
CA GLU A 95 1.54 23.29 8.07
C GLU A 95 2.28 24.62 8.25
N ALA A 96 3.18 24.97 7.33
CA ALA A 96 3.89 26.26 7.36
C ALA A 96 2.96 27.47 7.17
N CYS A 97 1.88 27.34 6.40
CA CYS A 97 0.88 28.40 6.25
C CYS A 97 -0.01 28.54 7.50
N ILE A 98 -0.41 27.40 8.09
CA ILE A 98 -1.18 27.36 9.35
C ILE A 98 -0.38 28.02 10.47
N ALA A 99 0.91 27.68 10.61
CA ALA A 99 1.80 28.30 11.60
C ALA A 99 1.93 29.83 11.43
N LYS A 100 1.69 30.36 10.23
CA LYS A 100 1.74 31.79 9.90
C LYS A 100 0.37 32.47 9.90
N ASN A 101 -0.70 31.76 10.31
CA ASN A 101 -2.09 32.23 10.25
C ASN A 101 -2.51 32.77 8.87
N ILE A 102 -1.97 32.19 7.79
CA ILE A 102 -2.34 32.56 6.42
C ILE A 102 -3.61 31.83 6.06
N ALA A 103 -4.66 32.54 5.63
CA ALA A 103 -5.88 31.94 5.13
C ALA A 103 -5.61 31.09 3.87
N ILE A 104 -6.07 29.84 3.87
CA ILE A 104 -5.78 28.88 2.80
C ILE A 104 -7.07 28.57 2.05
N SER A 105 -7.12 28.90 0.77
CA SER A 105 -8.23 28.54 -0.11
C SER A 105 -7.95 27.21 -0.82
N GLY A 106 -9.00 26.38 -1.02
CA GLY A 106 -8.88 25.12 -1.73
C GLY A 106 -8.36 25.26 -3.16
N ASN A 107 -8.69 26.38 -3.82
CA ASN A 107 -8.21 26.69 -5.17
C ASN A 107 -6.69 26.93 -5.20
N LEU A 108 -6.14 27.60 -4.17
CA LEU A 108 -4.69 27.80 -4.04
C LEU A 108 -3.96 26.48 -3.83
N ILE A 109 -4.53 25.55 -3.05
CA ILE A 109 -3.98 24.20 -2.84
C ILE A 109 -3.94 23.43 -4.16
N LYS A 110 -5.04 23.44 -4.93
CA LYS A 110 -5.11 22.77 -6.24
C LYS A 110 -4.06 23.31 -7.21
N GLN A 111 -3.97 24.64 -7.34
CA GLN A 111 -3.00 25.29 -8.23
C GLN A 111 -1.56 24.96 -7.82
N LYS A 112 -1.26 24.94 -6.52
CA LYS A 112 0.08 24.60 -6.03
C LYS A 112 0.43 23.13 -6.29
N GLY A 113 -0.52 22.22 -6.11
CA GLY A 113 -0.34 20.80 -6.42
C GLY A 113 0.00 20.57 -7.89
N PHE A 114 -0.71 21.26 -8.79
CA PHE A 114 -0.43 21.21 -10.23
C PHE A 114 1.00 21.67 -10.55
N ARG A 115 1.45 22.77 -9.94
CA ARG A 115 2.83 23.29 -10.14
C ARG A 115 3.91 22.33 -9.65
N ILE A 116 3.71 21.66 -8.51
CA ILE A 116 4.65 20.66 -7.98
C ILE A 116 4.75 19.47 -8.94
N ASN A 117 3.64 19.06 -9.54
CA ASN A 117 3.59 17.96 -10.50
C ASN A 117 4.35 18.27 -11.80
N ILE A 118 4.18 19.48 -12.34
CA ILE A 118 4.89 19.93 -13.55
C ILE A 118 6.40 20.11 -13.30
N GLY A 119 6.78 20.71 -12.16
CA GLY A 119 8.21 20.91 -11.82
C GLY A 119 8.99 19.60 -11.70
N ALA A 120 8.35 18.54 -11.19
CA ALA A 120 8.94 17.20 -11.14
C ALA A 120 9.08 16.53 -12.52
N PHE A 121 8.26 16.92 -13.50
CA PHE A 121 8.37 16.45 -14.88
C PHE A 121 9.57 17.08 -15.59
N LEU A 122 9.78 18.39 -15.41
CA LEU A 122 10.87 19.15 -16.04
C LEU A 122 12.26 18.78 -15.48
N CYS A 123 12.34 18.36 -14.21
CA CYS A 123 13.61 17.91 -13.60
C CYS A 123 14.00 16.47 -14.00
N ARG A 124 13.16 15.73 -14.72
CA ARG A 124 13.43 14.36 -15.16
C ARG A 124 13.88 14.26 -16.62
N THR A 125 13.81 15.37 -17.36
CA THR A 125 14.25 15.51 -18.75
C THR A 125 15.55 16.29 -18.88
N ARG A 126 16.42 16.27 -17.86
CA ARG A 126 17.75 16.87 -17.92
C ARG A 126 18.79 15.91 -17.38
#